data_AF-A0A194V4U0-F1
#
_entry.id   AF-A0A194V4U0-F1
#
_cell.length_a   1.000
_cell.length_b   1.000
_cell.length_c   1.000
_cell.angle_alpha   90.00
_cell.angle_beta   90.00
_cell.angle_gamma   90.00
#
_symmetry.space_group_name_H-M   'P 1'
#
loop_
_entity.id
_entity.type
_entity.pdbx_description
1 polymer ?
#
loop_
_entity_poly.entity_id
_entity_poly.type
_entity_poly.pdbx_seq_one_letter_code
_entity_poly.pdbx_strand_id
1 'polypeptide(L)'
;MSEPLLADDSINYGTAGAVSITDSNGLPRVPAEEPEDSEAIATPSIELKYFMKAMIPMMLSFFLQYSEQFAGVFSIGHLGRLQLASASLAAMTATITGLTIFTGISTALETLCSQAYGRGQKHELGLHLQRCLLLELLCFIPISVVWLNTETIMLWLRQDPDLARLSGSFLKIHWFGAPGYAIFEALKRFQQAQNIFHASTYVLLITAPLNVVCLVLNILLPLDRC
;
A
#
# COMPACT_ATOMS: atom_id res chain seq x y z
N MET A 1 22.07 -46.76 -5.25
CA MET A 1 20.61 -46.91 -5.43
C MET A 1 20.08 -45.51 -5.62
N SER A 2 20.04 -45.07 -6.87
CA SER A 2 19.84 -43.68 -7.26
C SER A 2 19.57 -43.62 -8.76
N GLU A 3 18.34 -43.20 -9.09
CA GLU A 3 17.94 -42.39 -10.26
C GLU A 3 17.80 -43.01 -11.67
N PRO A 4 16.98 -42.40 -12.57
CA PRO A 4 15.66 -42.92 -12.91
C PRO A 4 15.44 -43.19 -14.42
N LEU A 5 14.28 -43.79 -14.69
CA LEU A 5 13.79 -44.34 -15.95
C LEU A 5 13.30 -43.24 -16.92
N LEU A 6 14.08 -42.92 -17.95
CA LEU A 6 13.66 -42.10 -19.09
C LEU A 6 12.76 -42.93 -20.02
N ALA A 7 11.45 -42.70 -19.94
CA ALA A 7 10.51 -43.22 -20.91
C ALA A 7 10.62 -42.41 -22.21
N ASP A 8 10.93 -43.16 -23.26
CA ASP A 8 11.04 -42.83 -24.67
C ASP A 8 9.75 -42.18 -25.21
N ASP A 9 9.85 -40.96 -25.72
CA ASP A 9 8.86 -40.39 -26.64
C ASP A 9 9.56 -40.06 -27.96
N SER A 10 9.33 -40.93 -28.93
CA SER A 10 9.83 -40.83 -30.30
C SER A 10 9.27 -39.58 -30.99
N ILE A 11 10.10 -38.54 -31.15
CA ILE A 11 9.77 -37.36 -31.96
C ILE A 11 9.94 -37.69 -33.44
N ASN A 12 8.82 -37.83 -34.14
CA ASN A 12 8.76 -38.10 -35.57
C ASN A 12 8.74 -36.75 -36.33
N TYR A 13 9.86 -36.36 -36.94
CA TYR A 13 9.96 -35.12 -37.72
C TYR A 13 9.44 -35.35 -39.15
N GLY A 14 8.14 -35.10 -39.35
CA GLY A 14 7.49 -35.16 -40.66
C GLY A 14 6.33 -34.17 -40.78
N THR A 15 6.54 -33.12 -41.57
CA THR A 15 5.56 -32.44 -42.44
C THR A 15 4.28 -31.84 -41.81
N ALA A 16 4.27 -30.50 -41.71
CA ALA A 16 3.11 -29.58 -41.76
C ALA A 16 1.75 -30.10 -41.22
N GLY A 17 1.42 -29.77 -39.97
CA GLY A 17 0.07 -29.88 -39.42
C GLY A 17 0.02 -29.42 -37.96
N ALA A 18 -0.84 -28.45 -37.66
CA ALA A 18 -0.99 -27.86 -36.32
C ALA A 18 -1.33 -28.93 -35.26
N VAL A 19 -0.45 -29.08 -34.26
CA VAL A 19 -0.68 -29.95 -33.10
C VAL A 19 -1.66 -29.25 -32.15
N SER A 20 -2.86 -29.80 -32.04
CA SER A 20 -3.87 -29.37 -31.07
C SER A 20 -3.72 -30.20 -29.79
N ILE A 21 -3.19 -29.62 -28.71
CA ILE A 21 -3.10 -30.32 -27.41
C ILE A 21 -4.42 -30.12 -26.65
N THR A 22 -5.26 -31.16 -26.62
CA THR A 22 -6.46 -31.24 -25.76
C THR A 22 -6.13 -31.94 -24.43
N ASP A 23 -6.70 -31.47 -23.33
CA ASP A 23 -6.62 -32.16 -22.03
C ASP A 23 -7.54 -33.39 -21.98
N SER A 24 -7.46 -34.19 -20.90
CA SER A 24 -8.33 -35.38 -20.70
C SER A 24 -9.84 -35.06 -20.61
N ASN A 25 -10.24 -33.79 -20.59
CA ASN A 25 -11.64 -33.35 -20.54
C ASN A 25 -12.13 -32.75 -21.88
N GLY A 26 -11.33 -32.80 -22.96
CA GLY A 26 -11.77 -32.46 -24.31
C GLY A 26 -12.06 -30.97 -24.55
N LEU A 27 -11.58 -30.08 -23.67
CA LEU A 27 -11.69 -28.63 -23.88
C LEU A 27 -10.50 -28.13 -24.74
N PRO A 28 -10.73 -27.20 -25.68
CA PRO A 28 -9.63 -26.56 -26.41
C PRO A 28 -8.76 -25.80 -25.41
N ARG A 29 -7.50 -26.22 -25.25
CA ARG A 29 -6.51 -25.40 -24.56
C ARG A 29 -6.29 -24.18 -25.44
N VAL A 30 -6.73 -23.00 -24.99
CA VAL A 30 -6.27 -21.73 -25.59
C VAL A 30 -4.74 -21.79 -25.55
N PRO A 31 -4.06 -21.83 -26.70
CA PRO A 31 -2.61 -21.79 -26.71
C PRO A 31 -2.22 -20.53 -25.94
N ALA A 32 -1.43 -20.69 -24.88
CA ALA A 32 -0.67 -19.55 -24.41
C ALA A 32 0.13 -19.09 -25.64
N GLU A 33 -0.09 -17.85 -26.09
CA GLU A 33 0.92 -17.17 -26.88
C GLU A 33 2.19 -17.17 -26.03
N GLU A 34 3.02 -18.22 -26.20
CA GLU A 34 4.42 -18.15 -25.87
C GLU A 34 4.99 -17.13 -26.85
N PRO A 35 5.50 -15.97 -26.40
CA PRO A 35 6.19 -15.07 -27.30
C PRO A 35 7.46 -15.79 -27.76
N GLU A 36 7.41 -16.26 -28.99
CA GLU A 36 8.47 -16.95 -29.73
C GLU A 36 9.61 -15.98 -30.11
N ASP A 37 10.03 -15.10 -29.19
CA ASP A 37 11.11 -14.11 -29.38
C ASP A 37 12.05 -14.01 -28.15
N SER A 38 11.98 -14.96 -27.20
CA SER A 38 12.60 -14.81 -25.88
C SER A 38 14.14 -15.02 -25.82
N GLU A 39 14.84 -14.96 -26.95
CA GLU A 39 16.32 -15.07 -27.05
C GLU A 39 17.00 -13.85 -27.70
N ALA A 40 16.32 -12.72 -27.86
CA ALA A 40 16.97 -11.45 -28.20
C ALA A 40 17.30 -10.67 -26.92
N ILE A 41 18.53 -10.83 -26.42
CA ILE A 41 19.22 -10.04 -25.39
C ILE A 41 18.50 -8.71 -25.13
N ALA A 42 17.62 -8.67 -24.12
CA ALA A 42 17.08 -7.41 -23.64
C ALA A 42 18.28 -6.59 -23.18
N THR A 43 18.63 -5.57 -23.96
CA THR A 43 19.77 -4.71 -23.63
C THR A 43 19.46 -4.12 -22.26
N PRO A 44 20.33 -4.23 -21.23
CA PRO A 44 20.03 -3.79 -19.86
C PRO A 44 19.57 -2.32 -19.82
N SER A 45 20.01 -1.51 -20.79
CA SER A 45 19.60 -0.13 -21.01
C SER A 45 18.11 0.07 -21.31
N ILE A 46 17.47 -0.89 -22.00
CA ILE A 46 16.04 -0.81 -22.37
C ILE A 46 15.19 -1.17 -21.15
N GLU A 47 15.51 -2.27 -20.47
CA GLU A 47 14.85 -2.67 -19.22
C GLU A 47 14.96 -1.57 -18.15
N LEU A 48 16.16 -0.98 -18.01
CA LEU A 48 16.37 0.16 -17.12
C LEU A 48 15.50 1.36 -17.51
N LYS A 49 15.31 1.65 -18.80
CA LYS A 49 14.46 2.77 -19.23
C LYS A 49 12.99 2.55 -18.87
N TYR A 50 12.48 1.33 -19.02
CA TYR A 50 11.11 0.98 -18.60
C TYR A 50 10.95 1.04 -17.09
N PHE A 51 11.92 0.48 -16.34
CA PHE A 51 11.96 0.56 -14.88
C PHE A 51 11.97 2.01 -14.40
N MET A 52 12.85 2.85 -14.94
CA MET A 52 12.93 4.27 -14.59
C MET A 52 11.63 5.01 -14.88
N LYS A 53 10.96 4.70 -16.00
CA LYS A 53 9.65 5.29 -16.34
C LYS A 53 8.57 4.94 -15.31
N ALA A 54 8.62 3.75 -14.70
CA ALA A 54 7.70 3.33 -13.64
C ALA A 54 8.11 3.86 -12.25
N MET A 55 9.41 3.99 -11.97
CA MET A 55 9.91 4.49 -10.69
C MET A 55 9.66 5.99 -10.50
N ILE A 56 9.72 6.79 -11.57
CA ILE A 56 9.46 8.25 -11.51
C ILE A 56 8.11 8.58 -10.84
N PRO A 57 6.96 8.07 -11.31
CA PRO A 57 5.68 8.35 -10.68
C PRO A 57 5.58 7.79 -9.26
N MET A 58 6.25 6.67 -8.97
CA MET A 58 6.27 6.07 -7.64
C MET A 58 7.04 6.94 -6.63
N MET A 59 8.25 7.38 -6.99
CA MET A 59 9.07 8.30 -6.19
C MET A 59 8.35 9.62 -5.93
N LEU A 60 7.71 10.19 -6.96
CA LEU A 60 6.92 11.40 -6.82
C LEU A 60 5.75 11.21 -5.85
N SER A 61 5.05 10.07 -5.94
CA SER A 61 3.93 9.76 -5.05
C SER A 61 4.38 9.65 -3.60
N PHE A 62 5.50 8.95 -3.31
CA PHE A 62 6.03 8.88 -1.95
C PHE A 62 6.50 10.24 -1.43
N PHE A 63 7.17 11.03 -2.26
CA PHE A 63 7.60 12.37 -1.88
C PHE A 63 6.42 13.25 -1.50
N LEU A 64 5.37 13.27 -2.33
CA LEU A 64 4.12 13.98 -2.03
C LEU A 64 3.50 13.47 -0.74
N GLN A 65 3.41 12.15 -0.55
CA GLN A 65 2.82 11.56 0.66
C GLN A 65 3.56 11.97 1.94
N TYR A 66 4.89 12.01 1.93
CA TYR A 66 5.66 12.47 3.09
C TYR A 66 5.54 13.98 3.30
N SER A 67 5.47 14.75 2.22
CA SER A 67 5.27 16.21 2.28
C SER A 67 3.97 16.57 3.01
N GLU A 68 2.89 15.81 2.80
CA GLU A 68 1.61 16.00 3.50
C GLU A 68 1.76 15.87 5.02
N GLN A 69 2.50 14.85 5.46
CA GLN A 69 2.76 14.61 6.88
C GLN A 69 3.62 15.72 7.49
N PHE A 70 4.66 16.16 6.78
CA PHE A 70 5.50 17.27 7.23
C PHE A 70 4.74 18.58 7.31
N ALA A 71 3.90 18.89 6.32
CA ALA A 71 3.07 20.09 6.31
C ALA A 71 2.11 20.11 7.52
N GLY A 72 1.48 18.97 7.83
CA GLY A 72 0.62 18.82 9.01
C GLY A 72 1.34 19.14 10.31
N VAL A 73 2.52 18.55 10.54
CA VAL A 73 3.34 18.82 11.74
C VAL A 73 3.80 20.28 11.79
N PHE A 74 4.19 20.85 10.65
CA PHE A 74 4.64 22.23 10.57
C PHE A 74 3.54 23.22 10.97
N SER A 75 2.29 22.99 10.53
CA SER A 75 1.18 23.83 10.96
C SER A 75 0.93 23.73 12.46
N ILE A 76 0.94 22.53 13.04
CA ILE A 76 0.74 22.40 14.51
C ILE A 76 1.84 23.14 15.28
N GLY A 77 3.03 23.28 14.69
CA GLY A 77 4.14 24.05 15.26
C GLY A 77 3.83 25.53 15.52
N HIS A 78 2.91 26.15 14.79
CA HIS A 78 2.54 27.55 15.02
C HIS A 78 1.67 27.76 16.26
N LEU A 79 0.94 26.73 16.71
CA LEU A 79 0.00 26.82 17.84
C LEU A 79 0.72 26.81 19.21
N GLY A 80 1.92 26.25 19.27
CA GLY A 80 2.74 26.24 20.48
C GLY A 80 3.54 24.95 20.67
N ARG A 81 4.49 25.00 21.63
CA ARG A 81 5.39 23.89 21.92
C ARG A 81 4.66 22.67 22.49
N LEU A 82 3.64 22.89 23.33
CA LEU A 82 2.88 21.81 23.97
C LEU A 82 2.04 21.04 22.93
N GLN A 83 1.38 21.76 22.03
CA GLN A 83 0.56 21.20 20.95
C GLN A 83 1.43 20.37 19.99
N LEU A 84 2.58 20.93 19.58
CA LEU A 84 3.52 20.25 18.70
C LEU A 84 4.09 18.97 19.34
N ALA A 85 4.52 19.04 20.60
CA ALA A 85 5.02 17.88 21.32
C ALA A 85 3.95 16.79 21.47
N SER A 86 2.73 17.18 21.81
CA SER A 86 1.60 16.26 21.98
C SER A 86 1.20 15.60 20.65
N ALA A 87 1.15 16.37 19.57
CA ALA A 87 0.83 15.88 18.23
C ALA A 87 1.92 14.93 17.69
N SER A 88 3.20 15.26 17.90
CA SER A 88 4.32 14.38 17.55
C SER A 88 4.24 13.06 18.32
N LEU A 89 4.04 13.12 19.64
CA LEU A 89 3.90 11.92 20.47
C LEU A 89 2.70 11.07 20.05
N ALA A 90 1.57 11.70 19.74
CA ALA A 90 0.39 11.03 19.19
C ALA A 90 0.70 10.37 17.83
N ALA A 91 1.31 11.10 16.88
CA ALA A 91 1.65 10.57 15.57
C ALA A 91 2.63 9.38 15.65
N MET A 92 3.63 9.44 16.52
CA MET A 92 4.55 8.32 16.77
C MET A 92 3.81 7.12 17.34
N THR A 93 2.93 7.34 18.32
CA THR A 93 2.11 6.29 18.93
C THR A 93 1.21 5.63 17.88
N ALA A 94 0.51 6.43 17.06
CA ALA A 94 -0.35 5.94 15.98
C ALA A 94 0.43 5.16 14.92
N THR A 95 1.63 5.61 14.57
CA THR A 95 2.47 4.94 13.58
C THR A 95 2.89 3.56 14.08
N ILE A 96 3.47 3.48 15.28
CA ILE A 96 3.99 2.23 15.85
C ILE A 96 2.88 1.22 16.11
N THR A 97 1.76 1.67 16.66
CA THR A 97 0.68 0.77 17.10
C THR A 97 -0.31 0.41 16.00
N GLY A 98 -0.45 1.26 14.97
CA GLY A 98 -1.48 1.11 13.94
C GLY A 98 -0.94 1.13 12.51
N LEU A 99 -0.41 2.27 12.08
CA LEU A 99 -0.10 2.49 10.65
C LEU A 99 0.95 1.51 10.11
N THR A 100 1.94 1.10 10.92
CA THR A 100 2.92 0.09 10.54
C THR A 100 2.29 -1.28 10.31
N ILE A 101 1.26 -1.64 11.09
CA ILE A 101 0.54 -2.91 10.92
C ILE A 101 -0.23 -2.90 9.60
N PHE A 102 -0.98 -1.83 9.30
CA PHE A 102 -1.69 -1.68 8.03
C PHE A 102 -0.73 -1.71 6.84
N THR A 103 0.37 -0.96 6.93
CA THR A 103 1.41 -0.95 5.89
C THR A 103 1.98 -2.35 5.67
N GLY A 104 2.28 -3.09 6.74
CA GLY A 104 2.81 -4.46 6.66
C GLY A 104 1.85 -5.44 5.99
N ILE A 105 0.56 -5.40 6.36
CA ILE A 105 -0.49 -6.22 5.74
C ILE A 105 -0.63 -5.87 4.25
N SER A 106 -0.70 -4.58 3.94
CA SER A 106 -0.77 -4.07 2.57
C SER A 106 0.46 -4.46 1.72
N THR A 107 1.67 -4.50 2.28
CA THR A 107 2.88 -4.98 1.58
C THR A 107 2.85 -6.50 1.33
N ALA A 108 2.31 -7.28 2.27
CA ALA A 108 2.07 -8.70 2.02
C ALA A 108 1.06 -8.91 0.89
N LEU A 109 -0.02 -8.10 0.86
CA LEU A 109 -0.99 -8.09 -0.24
C LEU A 109 -0.33 -7.77 -1.58
N GLU A 110 0.55 -6.77 -1.64
CA GLU A 110 1.28 -6.38 -2.87
C GLU A 110 2.04 -7.58 -3.46
N THR A 111 2.69 -8.37 -2.60
CA THR A 111 3.43 -9.59 -3.02
C THR A 111 2.49 -10.68 -3.55
N LEU A 112 1.36 -10.93 -2.88
CA LEU A 112 0.39 -11.93 -3.33
C LEU A 112 -0.29 -11.50 -4.64
N CYS A 113 -0.60 -10.21 -4.77
CA CYS A 113 -1.20 -9.64 -5.97
C CYS A 113 -0.24 -9.69 -7.16
N SER A 114 1.04 -9.37 -6.99
CA SER A 114 2.01 -9.44 -8.09
C SER A 114 2.19 -10.87 -8.59
N GLN A 115 2.16 -11.86 -7.70
CA GLN A 115 2.18 -13.28 -8.08
C GLN A 115 0.92 -13.72 -8.83
N ALA A 116 -0.27 -13.35 -8.34
CA ALA A 116 -1.53 -13.69 -9.00
C ALA A 116 -1.69 -12.97 -10.35
N TYR A 117 -1.18 -11.74 -10.46
CA TYR A 117 -1.13 -10.97 -11.70
C TYR A 117 -0.21 -11.64 -12.72
N GLY A 118 0.97 -12.12 -12.29
CA GLY A 118 1.88 -12.88 -13.15
C GLY A 118 1.29 -14.19 -13.68
N ARG A 119 0.36 -14.82 -12.96
CA ARG A 119 -0.41 -16.00 -13.41
C ARG A 119 -1.65 -15.66 -14.26
N GLY A 120 -1.94 -14.38 -14.50
CA GLY A 120 -3.13 -13.93 -15.23
C GLY A 120 -4.47 -14.15 -14.51
N GLN A 121 -4.47 -14.50 -13.22
CA GLN A 121 -5.67 -14.87 -12.46
C GLN A 121 -6.36 -13.63 -11.85
N LYS A 122 -7.12 -12.90 -12.67
CA LYS A 122 -7.80 -11.65 -12.26
C LYS A 122 -8.83 -11.81 -11.15
N HIS A 123 -9.47 -12.98 -11.04
CA HIS A 123 -10.45 -13.25 -9.99
C HIS A 123 -9.79 -13.31 -8.59
N GLU A 124 -8.65 -13.99 -8.49
CA GLU A 124 -7.90 -14.13 -7.23
C GLU A 124 -7.37 -12.77 -6.73
N LEU A 125 -7.05 -11.85 -7.63
CA LEU A 125 -6.63 -10.48 -7.28
C LEU A 125 -7.68 -9.75 -6.43
N GLY A 126 -8.93 -9.76 -6.89
CA GLY A 126 -10.03 -9.12 -6.16
C GLY A 126 -10.31 -9.80 -4.81
N LEU A 127 -10.18 -11.13 -4.77
CA LEU A 127 -10.38 -11.90 -3.55
C LEU A 127 -9.27 -11.63 -2.51
N HIS A 128 -8.01 -11.51 -2.94
CA HIS A 128 -6.90 -11.11 -2.07
C HIS A 128 -7.12 -9.71 -1.49
N LEU A 129 -7.58 -8.75 -2.30
CA LEU A 129 -7.90 -7.40 -1.83
C LEU A 129 -9.00 -7.43 -0.76
N GLN A 130 -10.11 -8.13 -1.01
CA GLN A 130 -11.20 -8.24 -0.03
C GLN A 130 -10.75 -8.86 1.29
N ARG A 131 -9.95 -9.94 1.23
CA ARG A 131 -9.39 -10.60 2.42
C ARG A 131 -8.44 -9.66 3.18
N CYS A 132 -7.63 -8.88 2.48
CA CYS A 132 -6.75 -7.89 3.08
C CYS A 132 -7.54 -6.79 3.82
N LEU A 133 -8.57 -6.23 3.18
CA LEU A 133 -9.42 -5.20 3.80
C LEU A 133 -10.13 -5.72 5.05
N LEU A 134 -10.62 -6.97 5.02
CA LEU A 134 -11.21 -7.61 6.20
C LEU A 134 -10.18 -7.81 7.31
N LEU A 135 -8.94 -8.19 6.97
CA LEU A 135 -7.86 -8.38 7.93
C LEU A 135 -7.45 -7.05 8.57
N GLU A 136 -7.32 -5.98 7.79
CA GLU A 136 -7.02 -4.64 8.29
C GLU A 136 -8.12 -4.14 9.24
N LEU A 137 -9.39 -4.35 8.89
CA LEU A 137 -10.51 -4.00 9.76
C LEU A 137 -10.53 -4.84 11.06
N LEU A 138 -10.18 -6.12 10.98
CA LEU A 138 -10.07 -6.98 12.15
C LEU A 138 -8.92 -6.52 13.07
N CYS A 139 -7.76 -6.16 12.51
CA CYS A 139 -6.64 -5.59 13.24
C CYS A 139 -6.97 -4.21 13.82
N PHE A 140 -7.85 -3.44 13.18
CA PHE A 140 -8.28 -2.14 13.71
C PHE A 140 -9.03 -2.26 15.04
N ILE A 141 -9.73 -3.38 15.31
CA ILE A 141 -10.45 -3.58 16.57
C ILE A 141 -9.53 -3.48 17.80
N PRO A 142 -8.46 -4.28 17.97
CA PRO A 142 -7.57 -4.13 19.12
C PRO A 142 -6.82 -2.78 19.11
N ILE A 143 -6.47 -2.25 17.94
CA ILE A 143 -5.81 -0.93 17.81
C ILE A 143 -6.73 0.17 18.35
N SER A 144 -8.03 0.10 18.06
CA SER A 144 -9.02 1.07 18.52
C SER A 144 -9.12 1.12 20.04
N VAL A 145 -9.03 -0.04 20.72
CA VAL A 145 -9.04 -0.10 22.18
C VAL A 145 -7.81 0.60 22.77
N VAL A 146 -6.63 0.40 22.17
CA VAL A 146 -5.39 1.08 22.57
C VAL A 146 -5.52 2.59 22.35
N TRP A 147 -6.09 3.02 21.22
CA TRP A 147 -6.19 4.43 20.87
C TRP A 147 -7.19 5.19 21.75
N LEU A 148 -8.30 4.55 22.12
CA LEU A 148 -9.29 5.13 23.04
C LEU A 148 -8.74 5.27 24.48
N ASN A 149 -7.81 4.41 24.89
CA ASN A 149 -7.19 4.43 26.22
C ASN A 149 -5.80 5.10 26.24
N THR A 150 -5.43 5.84 25.18
CA THR A 150 -4.08 6.40 25.05
C THR A 150 -3.71 7.37 26.16
N GLU A 151 -4.63 8.20 26.63
CA GLU A 151 -4.38 9.13 27.74
C GLU A 151 -3.92 8.37 29.00
N THR A 152 -4.64 7.30 29.37
CA THR A 152 -4.30 6.45 30.51
C THR A 152 -2.96 5.75 30.33
N ILE A 153 -2.68 5.26 29.12
CA ILE A 153 -1.40 4.61 28.78
C ILE A 153 -0.24 5.60 28.94
N MET A 154 -0.40 6.84 28.45
CA MET A 154 0.62 7.88 28.55
C MET A 154 0.84 8.35 29.99
N LEU A 155 -0.23 8.49 30.78
CA LEU A 155 -0.13 8.77 32.22
C LEU A 155 0.62 7.66 32.96
N TRP A 156 0.39 6.40 32.59
CA TRP A 156 1.10 5.26 33.18
C TRP A 156 2.59 5.27 32.84
N LEU A 157 2.94 5.72 31.64
CA LEU A 157 4.33 5.98 31.20
C LEU A 157 4.95 7.23 31.86
N ARG A 158 4.26 7.85 32.83
CA ARG A 158 4.67 9.08 33.53
C ARG A 158 4.94 10.26 32.60
N GLN A 159 4.19 10.36 31.50
CA GLN A 159 4.13 11.59 30.72
C GLN A 159 3.40 12.68 31.50
N ASP A 160 3.68 13.94 31.14
CA ASP A 160 2.99 15.09 31.69
C ASP A 160 1.45 14.98 31.44
N PRO A 161 0.60 15.29 32.43
CA PRO A 161 -0.84 15.13 32.31
C PRO A 161 -1.48 15.95 31.19
N ASP A 162 -0.96 17.16 30.93
CA ASP A 162 -1.49 18.02 29.87
C ASP A 162 -1.08 17.47 28.50
N LEU A 163 0.16 16.98 28.38
CA LEU A 163 0.66 16.30 27.18
C LEU A 163 -0.16 15.03 26.88
N ALA A 164 -0.39 14.19 27.88
CA ALA A 164 -1.14 12.93 27.74
C ALA A 164 -2.59 13.16 27.30
N ARG A 165 -3.27 14.16 27.88
CA ARG A 165 -4.64 14.55 27.50
C ARG A 165 -4.73 15.03 26.06
N LEU A 166 -3.80 15.90 25.66
CA LEU A 166 -3.80 16.50 24.32
C LEU A 166 -3.44 15.45 23.26
N SER A 167 -2.42 14.62 23.52
CA SER A 167 -2.07 13.48 22.66
C SER A 167 -3.22 12.48 22.52
N GLY A 168 -3.95 12.18 23.61
CA GLY A 168 -5.14 11.34 23.56
C GLY A 168 -6.25 11.92 22.66
N SER A 169 -6.44 13.24 22.69
CA SER A 169 -7.40 13.92 21.79
C SER A 169 -6.98 13.82 20.32
N PHE A 170 -5.69 14.01 20.01
CA PHE A 170 -5.16 13.79 18.66
C PHE A 170 -5.35 12.35 18.17
N LEU A 171 -5.16 11.35 19.05
CA LEU A 171 -5.35 9.96 18.68
C LEU A 171 -6.82 9.59 18.44
N LYS A 172 -7.77 10.21 19.17
CA LYS A 172 -9.21 10.05 18.90
C LYS A 172 -9.60 10.59 17.53
N ILE A 173 -8.98 11.69 17.09
CA ILE A 173 -9.17 12.20 15.72
C ILE A 173 -8.60 11.22 14.70
N HIS A 174 -7.40 10.67 14.94
CA HIS A 174 -6.82 9.64 14.09
C HIS A 174 -7.69 8.39 14.02
N TRP A 175 -8.31 7.98 15.12
CA TRP A 175 -9.20 6.82 15.18
C TRP A 175 -10.35 6.92 14.18
N PHE A 176 -10.94 8.11 14.01
CA PHE A 176 -12.02 8.33 13.04
C PHE A 176 -11.54 8.19 11.59
N GLY A 177 -10.32 8.64 11.28
CA GLY A 177 -9.72 8.56 9.94
C GLY A 177 -9.04 7.23 9.60
N ALA A 178 -8.71 6.41 10.60
CA ALA A 178 -7.97 5.17 10.46
C ALA A 178 -8.57 4.15 9.45
N PRO A 179 -9.89 3.84 9.45
CA PRO A 179 -10.43 2.89 8.49
C PRO A 179 -10.34 3.39 7.04
N GLY A 180 -10.49 4.69 6.82
CA GLY A 180 -10.30 5.31 5.50
C GLY A 180 -8.85 5.20 5.04
N TYR A 181 -7.89 5.43 5.95
CA TYR A 181 -6.47 5.27 5.67
C TYR A 181 -6.10 3.82 5.32
N ALA A 182 -6.62 2.83 6.06
CA ALA A 182 -6.37 1.42 5.79
C ALA A 182 -6.82 1.02 4.37
N ILE A 183 -8.07 1.36 4.01
CA ILE A 183 -8.60 1.09 2.67
C ILE A 183 -7.76 1.77 1.59
N PHE A 184 -7.37 3.02 1.81
CA PHE A 184 -6.54 3.76 0.88
C PHE A 184 -5.17 3.10 0.67
N GLU A 185 -4.51 2.66 1.75
CA GLU A 185 -3.19 2.04 1.68
C GLU A 185 -3.22 0.69 0.96
N ALA A 186 -4.22 -0.15 1.26
CA ALA A 186 -4.42 -1.42 0.58
C ALA A 186 -4.72 -1.24 -0.92
N LEU A 187 -5.59 -0.28 -1.26
CA LEU A 187 -5.96 -0.02 -2.65
C LEU A 187 -4.79 0.55 -3.46
N LYS A 188 -4.00 1.45 -2.86
CA LYS A 188 -2.77 1.98 -3.46
C LYS A 188 -1.81 0.83 -3.80
N ARG A 189 -1.52 -0.04 -2.83
CA ARG A 189 -0.61 -1.18 -3.00
C ARG A 189 -1.14 -2.20 -4.01
N PHE A 190 -2.45 -2.41 -4.04
CA PHE A 190 -3.11 -3.26 -5.04
C PHE A 190 -2.94 -2.73 -6.47
N GLN A 191 -3.05 -1.42 -6.68
CA GLN A 191 -2.80 -0.81 -8.00
C GLN A 191 -1.32 -0.87 -8.39
N GLN A 192 -0.42 -0.63 -7.42
CA GLN A 192 1.03 -0.76 -7.62
C GLN A 192 1.42 -2.18 -8.05
N ALA A 193 0.84 -3.21 -7.44
CA ALA A 193 1.07 -4.62 -7.80
C ALA A 193 0.68 -4.97 -9.25
N GLN A 194 -0.23 -4.20 -9.87
CA GLN A 194 -0.67 -4.37 -11.27
C GLN A 194 0.12 -3.49 -12.25
N ASN A 195 1.16 -2.81 -11.79
CA ASN A 195 1.91 -1.79 -12.55
C ASN A 195 1.07 -0.56 -12.94
N ILE A 196 -0.04 -0.30 -12.25
CA ILE A 196 -0.90 0.87 -12.49
C ILE A 196 -0.57 1.95 -11.46
N PHE A 197 0.50 2.70 -11.71
CA PHE A 197 0.98 3.74 -10.77
C PHE A 197 0.23 5.07 -10.89
N HIS A 198 -0.34 5.35 -12.07
CA HIS A 198 -0.94 6.65 -12.38
C HIS A 198 -2.13 7.02 -11.49
N ALA A 199 -2.97 6.05 -11.14
CA ALA A 199 -4.19 6.30 -10.38
C ALA A 199 -3.89 6.83 -8.97
N SER A 200 -2.94 6.22 -8.24
CA SER A 200 -2.50 6.77 -6.96
C SER A 200 -1.85 8.15 -7.12
N THR A 201 -1.01 8.36 -8.13
CA THR A 201 -0.35 9.65 -8.33
C THR A 201 -1.35 10.78 -8.59
N TYR A 202 -2.40 10.55 -9.39
CA TYR A 202 -3.43 11.56 -9.63
C TYR A 202 -4.18 11.93 -8.34
N VAL A 203 -4.53 10.95 -7.52
CA VAL A 203 -5.18 11.21 -6.23
C VAL A 203 -4.28 12.09 -5.36
N LEU A 204 -3.00 11.74 -5.20
CA LEU A 204 -2.07 12.55 -4.39
C LEU A 204 -1.83 13.95 -4.97
N LEU A 205 -1.81 14.10 -6.30
CA LEU A 205 -1.61 15.39 -6.95
C LEU A 205 -2.80 16.34 -6.74
N ILE A 206 -3.99 15.81 -6.49
CA ILE A 206 -5.19 16.57 -6.11
C ILE A 206 -5.25 16.77 -4.59
N THR A 207 -4.92 15.76 -3.81
CA THR A 207 -4.95 15.82 -2.34
C THR A 207 -3.92 16.80 -1.78
N ALA A 208 -2.71 16.83 -2.32
CA ALA A 208 -1.64 17.70 -1.83
C ALA A 208 -1.98 19.20 -1.84
N PRO A 209 -2.46 19.80 -2.95
CA PRO A 209 -2.88 21.20 -2.92
C PRO A 209 -4.10 21.42 -2.02
N LEU A 210 -5.03 20.47 -1.92
CA LEU A 210 -6.16 20.57 -0.99
C LEU A 210 -5.70 20.62 0.48
N ASN A 211 -4.72 19.80 0.84
CA ASN A 211 -4.14 19.79 2.18
C ASN A 211 -3.42 21.11 2.47
N VAL A 212 -2.61 21.62 1.55
CA VAL A 212 -1.99 22.95 1.68
C VAL A 212 -3.03 24.04 1.84
N VAL A 213 -4.11 24.03 1.06
CA VAL A 213 -5.21 25.00 1.20
C VAL A 213 -5.89 24.87 2.56
N CYS A 214 -6.16 23.65 3.02
CA CYS A 214 -6.76 23.41 4.34
C CYS A 214 -5.84 23.89 5.48
N LEU A 215 -4.54 23.66 5.33
CA LEU A 215 -3.50 24.11 6.25
C LEU A 215 -3.45 25.64 6.33
N VAL A 216 -3.39 26.29 5.17
CA VAL A 216 -3.38 27.75 5.05
C VAL A 216 -4.67 28.34 5.59
N LEU A 217 -5.82 27.69 5.36
CA LEU A 217 -7.09 28.10 5.93
C LEU A 217 -7.08 28.00 7.46
N ASN A 218 -6.56 26.92 8.03
CA ASN A 218 -6.41 26.76 9.48
C ASN A 218 -5.49 27.83 10.09
N ILE A 219 -4.42 28.22 9.39
CA ILE A 219 -3.51 29.31 9.80
C ILE A 219 -4.20 30.68 9.67
N LEU A 220 -5.02 30.89 8.63
CA LEU A 220 -5.63 32.19 8.30
C LEU A 220 -6.93 32.48 9.06
N LEU A 221 -7.67 31.44 9.48
CA LEU A 221 -8.88 31.57 10.31
C LEU A 221 -8.50 31.37 11.78
N PRO A 222 -8.34 32.45 12.58
CA PRO A 222 -8.12 32.34 14.02
C PRO A 222 -9.44 31.99 14.71
N LEU A 223 -9.90 30.75 14.58
CA LEU A 223 -11.13 30.30 15.26
C LEU A 223 -10.92 30.00 16.75
N ASP A 224 -9.67 29.90 17.24
CA ASP A 224 -9.34 29.55 18.63
C ASP A 224 -8.64 30.68 19.42
N ARG A 225 -9.00 31.95 19.18
CA ARG A 225 -8.78 33.00 20.21
C ARG A 225 -10.07 33.22 21.02
N CYS A 226 -10.49 32.22 21.79
CA CYS A 226 -11.40 32.37 22.94
C CYS A 226 -11.11 31.28 23.97
#